data_AF-A0A6J0M4N3-F1
#
_entry.id   AF-A0A6J0M4N3-F1
#
_cell.length_a   1.000
_cell.length_b   1.000
_cell.length_c   1.000
_cell.angle_alpha   90.00
_cell.angle_beta   90.00
_cell.angle_gamma   90.00
#
_symmetry.space_group_name_H-M   'P 1'
#
loop_
_entity.id
_entity.type
_entity.pdbx_description
1 polymer ?
#
loop_
_entity_poly.entity_id
_entity_poly.type
_entity_poly.pdbx_seq_one_letter_code
_entity_poly.pdbx_strand_id
1 'polypeptide(L)'
;MEESKKYKRMVKQTFTKNNNKRGHGTGSGSGSRLLRVKVRKLQILIPGGKRCNHPDLLLSKTVDYIVHLKLKIRILKALSDMYSL
;
A
#
# COMPACT_ATOMS: atom_id res chain seq x y z
N MET A 1 -60.92 -0.18 -1.92
CA MET A 1 -60.07 -1.37 -1.70
C MET A 1 -58.69 -1.25 -2.37
N GLU A 2 -58.53 -0.42 -3.42
CA GLU A 2 -57.27 -0.22 -4.17
C GLU A 2 -56.17 0.54 -3.39
N GLU A 3 -56.54 1.49 -2.53
CA GLU A 3 -55.56 2.33 -1.83
C GLU A 3 -54.73 1.57 -0.77
N SER A 4 -55.33 0.57 -0.14
CA SER A 4 -54.65 -0.29 0.84
C SER A 4 -53.52 -1.11 0.20
N LYS A 5 -53.68 -1.53 -1.06
CA LYS A 5 -52.65 -2.25 -1.82
C LYS A 5 -51.48 -1.33 -2.19
N LYS A 6 -51.76 -0.05 -2.49
CA LYS A 6 -50.74 0.97 -2.80
C LYS A 6 -49.86 1.28 -1.58
N TYR A 7 -50.47 1.42 -0.41
CA TYR A 7 -49.73 1.60 0.85
C TYR A 7 -48.84 0.40 1.18
N LYS A 8 -49.35 -0.83 1.02
CA LYS A 8 -48.56 -2.05 1.25
C LYS A 8 -47.39 -2.20 0.27
N ARG A 9 -47.51 -1.71 -0.97
CA ARG A 9 -46.42 -1.67 -1.97
C ARG A 9 -45.37 -0.61 -1.64
N MET A 10 -45.77 0.58 -1.19
CA MET A 10 -44.83 1.62 -0.75
C MET A 10 -43.99 1.15 0.44
N VAL A 11 -44.61 0.53 1.45
CA VAL A 11 -43.90 0.02 2.63
C VAL A 11 -42.95 -1.14 2.29
N LYS A 12 -43.25 -1.95 1.27
CA LYS A 12 -42.33 -3.02 0.82
C LYS A 12 -41.10 -2.47 0.07
N GLN A 13 -41.24 -1.34 -0.61
CA GLN A 13 -40.14 -0.67 -1.33
C GLN A 13 -39.17 0.05 -0.38
N THR A 14 -39.62 0.52 0.79
CA THR A 14 -38.75 1.26 1.72
C THR A 14 -37.78 0.39 2.52
N PHE A 15 -37.98 -0.92 2.60
CA PHE A 15 -37.11 -1.83 3.39
C PHE A 15 -36.21 -2.76 2.56
N THR A 16 -36.07 -2.54 1.24
CA THR A 16 -35.26 -3.44 0.38
C THR A 16 -34.34 -2.70 -0.58
N LYS A 17 -33.34 -1.94 -0.07
CA LYS A 17 -32.06 -1.79 -0.78
C LYS A 17 -31.01 -1.10 0.09
N ASN A 18 -30.32 -1.89 0.90
CA ASN A 18 -28.97 -1.55 1.30
C ASN A 18 -27.99 -2.50 0.61
N ASN A 19 -26.77 -2.02 0.42
CA ASN A 19 -25.56 -2.71 -0.02
C ASN A 19 -25.10 -2.45 -1.47
N ASN A 20 -24.33 -1.37 -1.57
CA ASN A 20 -22.96 -1.38 -2.07
C ASN A 20 -22.70 -2.16 -3.38
N LYS A 21 -22.88 -1.46 -4.51
CA LYS A 21 -22.12 -1.74 -5.73
C LYS A 21 -21.28 -0.53 -6.12
N ARG A 22 -20.20 -0.28 -5.36
CA ARG A 22 -18.99 0.33 -5.93
C ARG A 22 -18.21 -0.78 -6.64
N GLY A 23 -18.78 -1.27 -7.75
CA GLY A 23 -18.10 -2.16 -8.66
C GLY A 23 -17.18 -1.32 -9.55
N HIS A 24 -16.02 -0.95 -9.01
CA HIS A 24 -14.95 -0.42 -9.84
C HIS A 24 -14.57 -1.53 -10.84
N GLY A 25 -14.64 -1.18 -12.11
CA GLY A 25 -14.47 -2.11 -13.21
C GLY A 25 -13.15 -2.85 -13.24
N THR A 26 -13.18 -3.85 -14.12
CA THR A 26 -12.06 -4.58 -14.74
C THR A 26 -11.21 -5.45 -13.82
N GLY A 27 -11.50 -6.74 -13.91
CA GLY A 27 -10.60 -7.82 -13.53
C GLY A 27 -9.26 -7.76 -14.27
N SER A 28 -8.32 -8.55 -13.76
CA SER A 28 -6.87 -8.57 -14.02
C SER A 28 -6.05 -7.64 -13.11
N GLY A 29 -5.51 -8.16 -12.00
CA GLY A 29 -4.62 -7.34 -11.18
C GLY A 29 -4.06 -7.91 -9.88
N SER A 30 -3.97 -9.22 -9.70
CA SER A 30 -3.28 -9.78 -8.51
C SER A 30 -1.82 -9.33 -8.47
N GLY A 31 -1.11 -9.44 -9.60
CA GLY A 31 0.30 -9.00 -9.72
C GLY A 31 0.50 -7.50 -9.52
N SER A 32 -0.35 -6.65 -10.10
CA SER A 32 -0.21 -5.19 -9.98
C SER A 32 -0.47 -4.68 -8.56
N ARG A 33 -1.38 -5.35 -7.81
CA ARG A 33 -1.61 -5.04 -6.40
C ARG A 33 -0.43 -5.46 -5.52
N LEU A 34 0.17 -6.63 -5.77
CA LEU A 34 1.35 -7.10 -5.05
C LEU A 34 2.56 -6.18 -5.28
N LEU A 35 2.81 -5.77 -6.53
CA LEU A 35 3.89 -4.83 -6.85
C LEU A 35 3.71 -3.48 -6.15
N ARG A 36 2.49 -2.93 -6.13
CA ARG A 36 2.19 -1.70 -5.37
C ARG A 36 2.48 -1.85 -3.88
N VAL A 37 2.18 -3.00 -3.28
CA VAL A 37 2.50 -3.26 -1.86
C VAL A 37 4.01 -3.32 -1.64
N LYS A 38 4.77 -3.97 -2.53
CA LYS A 38 6.24 -4.03 -2.45
C LYS A 38 6.86 -2.63 -2.57
N VAL A 39 6.40 -1.82 -3.52
CA VAL A 39 6.88 -0.44 -3.71
C VAL A 39 6.57 0.41 -2.47
N ARG A 40 5.36 0.30 -1.90
CA ARG A 40 5.01 0.99 -0.64
C ARG A 40 5.90 0.58 0.53
N LYS A 41 6.17 -0.72 0.67
CA LYS A 41 7.10 -1.22 1.70
C LYS A 41 8.49 -0.62 1.52
N LEU A 42 8.99 -0.59 0.28
CA LEU A 42 10.29 0.02 -0.04
C LEU A 42 10.31 1.52 0.31
N GLN A 43 9.28 2.28 -0.03
CA GLN A 43 9.16 3.70 0.32
C GLN A 43 9.21 3.98 1.83
N ILE A 44 8.75 3.04 2.66
CA ILE A 44 8.79 3.16 4.13
C ILE A 44 10.20 2.85 4.66
N LEU A 45 10.89 1.87 4.07
CA LEU A 45 12.22 1.45 4.52
C LEU A 45 13.32 2.45 4.15
N ILE A 46 13.22 3.09 2.99
CA ILE A 46 14.26 3.98 2.50
C ILE A 46 14.09 5.38 3.11
N PRO A 47 15.16 5.99 3.67
CA PRO A 47 15.12 7.37 4.16
C PRO A 47 14.66 8.34 3.06
N GLY A 48 13.60 9.10 3.32
CA GLY A 48 12.99 9.99 2.32
C GLY A 48 12.23 9.29 1.20
N GLY A 49 12.04 7.97 1.27
CA GLY A 49 11.33 7.15 0.28
C GLY A 49 9.85 7.48 0.17
N LYS A 50 9.18 7.87 1.27
CA LYS A 50 7.76 8.30 1.27
C LYS A 50 7.49 9.53 0.38
N ARG A 51 8.50 10.36 0.11
CA ARG A 51 8.41 11.54 -0.77
C ARG A 51 8.76 11.22 -2.22
N CYS A 52 9.20 9.99 -2.52
CA CYS A 52 9.63 9.57 -3.85
C CYS A 52 8.47 8.86 -4.56
N ASN A 53 7.73 9.63 -5.36
CA ASN A 53 6.64 9.12 -6.19
C ASN A 53 7.15 8.50 -7.51
N HIS A 54 8.37 8.85 -7.94
CA HIS A 54 9.00 8.29 -9.13
C HIS A 54 9.72 6.98 -8.81
N PRO A 55 9.46 5.87 -9.53
CA PRO A 55 10.06 4.57 -9.26
C PRO A 55 11.59 4.59 -9.42
N ASP A 56 12.11 5.24 -10.45
CA ASP A 56 13.56 5.28 -10.71
C ASP A 56 14.33 6.02 -9.61
N LEU A 57 13.76 7.12 -9.11
CA LEU A 57 14.34 7.85 -7.99
C LEU A 57 14.33 7.02 -6.70
N LEU A 58 13.26 6.27 -6.46
CA LEU A 58 13.18 5.36 -5.31
C LEU A 58 14.26 4.28 -5.40
N LEU A 59 14.49 3.72 -6.59
CA LEU A 59 15.54 2.73 -6.83
C LEU A 59 16.94 3.33 -6.63
N SER A 60 17.22 4.53 -7.16
CA SER A 60 18.50 5.23 -6.95
C SER A 60 18.78 5.41 -5.46
N LYS A 61 17.83 5.96 -4.70
CA LYS A 61 17.98 6.13 -3.25
C LYS A 61 18.12 4.81 -2.50
N THR A 62 17.51 3.74 -3.01
CA THR A 62 17.65 2.40 -2.43
C THR A 62 19.09 1.92 -2.57
N VAL A 63 19.69 2.09 -3.75
CA VAL A 63 21.10 1.74 -4.00
C VAL A 63 22.01 2.52 -3.06
N ASP A 64 21.84 3.84 -2.99
CA ASP A 64 22.63 4.71 -2.12
C ASP A 64 22.53 4.28 -0.65
N TYR A 65 21.32 3.98 -0.19
CA TYR A 65 21.09 3.56 1.19
C TYR A 65 21.71 2.20 1.51
N ILE A 66 21.67 1.24 0.56
CA ILE A 66 22.33 -0.07 0.71
C ILE A 66 23.84 0.11 0.86
N VAL A 67 24.46 0.95 0.02
CA VAL A 67 25.89 1.22 0.10
C VAL A 67 26.25 1.87 1.44
N HIS A 68 25.46 2.86 1.87
CA HIS A 68 25.65 3.54 3.15
C HIS A 68 25.53 2.60 4.35
N LEU A 69 24.55 1.69 4.36
CA LEU A 69 24.38 0.65 5.38
C LEU A 69 25.58 -0.30 5.43
N LYS A 70 26.03 -0.78 4.26
CA LYS A 70 27.20 -1.66 4.18
C LYS A 70 28.46 -0.98 4.72
N LEU A 71 28.67 0.29 4.39
CA LEU A 71 29.80 1.06 4.89
C LEU A 71 29.73 1.22 6.42
N LYS A 72 28.57 1.58 6.97
CA LYS A 72 28.37 1.67 8.43
C LYS A 72 28.69 0.37 9.14
N ILE A 73 28.23 -0.77 8.60
CA ILE A 73 28.53 -2.10 9.18
C ILE A 73 30.03 -2.39 9.12
N ARG A 74 30.70 -2.09 8.02
CA ARG A 74 32.15 -2.31 7.89
C ARG A 74 32.95 -1.47 8.88
N ILE A 75 32.58 -0.19 9.03
CA ILE A 75 33.22 0.70 10.01
C ILE A 75 32.98 0.19 11.43
N LEU A 76 31.74 -0.12 11.79
CA LEU A 76 31.41 -0.65 13.12
C LEU A 76 32.15 -1.95 13.41
N LYS A 77 32.26 -2.84 12.42
CA LYS A 77 33.02 -4.07 12.54
C LYS A 77 34.52 -3.81 12.73
N ALA A 78 35.11 -2.94 11.92
CA ALA A 78 36.52 -2.57 12.07
C ALA A 78 36.79 -1.94 13.45
N LEU A 79 35.87 -1.14 13.97
CA LEU A 79 35.98 -0.60 15.33
C LEU A 79 35.85 -1.71 16.38
N SER A 80 34.89 -2.62 16.26
CA SER A 80 34.77 -3.78 17.17
C SER A 80 36.05 -4.60 17.18
N ASP A 81 36.62 -4.88 16.00
CA ASP A 81 37.84 -5.64 15.83
C ASP A 81 39.05 -4.90 16.43
N MET A 82 39.13 -3.57 16.31
CA MET A 82 40.19 -2.75 16.91
C MET A 82 40.11 -2.68 18.43
N TYR A 83 38.89 -2.58 18.98
CA TYR A 83 38.67 -2.47 20.42
C TYR A 83 38.46 -3.83 21.10
N SER A 84 38.51 -4.94 20.35
CA SER A 84 38.22 -6.31 20.81
C SER A 84 36.92 -6.42 21.61
N LEU A 85 35.91 -5.64 21.21
CA LEU A 85 34.56 -5.64 21.79
C LEU A 85 33.75 -6.86 21.36
#